data_AF-A0A935XH80-F1
#
_entry.id   AF-A0A935XH80-F1
#
_cell.length_a   1.000
_cell.length_b   1.000
_cell.length_c   1.000
_cell.angle_alpha   90.00
_cell.angle_beta   90.00
_cell.angle_gamma   90.00
#
_symmetry.space_group_name_H-M   'P 1'
#
loop_
_entity.id
_entity.type
_entity.pdbx_description
1 polymer ?
#
loop_
_entity_poly.entity_id
_entity_poly.type
_entity_poly.pdbx_seq_one_letter_code
_entity_poly.pdbx_strand_id
1 'polypeptide(L)'
;MSSHPLPSSSPGASSRIAASASHGIVRPPPVIEPARSTRELSTISVAPAAPVPVVVSRWTTGRLAIVAGVVLYLVVVLVLPLIALVVETVRAGFPAVVRALSAPDARFAMQQTLWLTLIAVVVNTVLGVAIALVLVRHRFPGRRLLDAVIDLSLAVSPVMIGLAFLLVLGREGWFGPALEALGGRVAFAFPGLVIATLFVTLPYTVREVANVLAEVGEEEEQVASTLGASAWRTFWKVTLPNIRRGVLLGITLTAARALGEFGAVLVRAAPSIARPRRRPPTSTAPSRNGRWPVRMGWRSCLAW
;
A
#
# COMPACT_ATOMS: atom_id res chain seq x y z
N MET A 1 -62.77 -28.09 21.92
CA MET A 1 -61.58 -28.37 22.75
C MET A 1 -60.52 -27.35 22.42
N SER A 2 -60.12 -26.58 23.45
CA SER A 2 -58.95 -25.70 23.57
C SER A 2 -58.64 -24.69 22.45
N SER A 3 -58.95 -23.45 22.80
CA SER A 3 -58.75 -22.13 22.19
C SER A 3 -57.30 -21.68 21.91
N HIS A 4 -57.09 -21.11 20.71
CA HIS A 4 -56.52 -19.79 20.37
C HIS A 4 -56.14 -18.82 21.54
N PRO A 5 -55.42 -17.69 21.29
CA PRO A 5 -54.18 -17.42 20.53
C PRO A 5 -53.20 -16.45 21.28
N LEU A 6 -52.15 -15.99 20.60
CA LEU A 6 -51.16 -14.92 20.93
C LEU A 6 -51.81 -13.52 21.30
N PRO A 7 -51.05 -12.39 21.36
CA PRO A 7 -50.01 -11.90 22.29
C PRO A 7 -50.36 -10.49 22.88
N SER A 8 -49.68 -9.97 23.94
CA SER A 8 -49.70 -8.51 24.24
C SER A 8 -48.67 -8.01 25.29
N SER A 9 -47.87 -7.03 24.87
CA SER A 9 -47.39 -5.79 25.52
C SER A 9 -47.42 -5.53 27.06
N SER A 10 -46.25 -5.06 27.54
CA SER A 10 -45.98 -3.86 28.39
C SER A 10 -46.42 -3.83 29.89
N PRO A 11 -46.17 -2.74 30.65
CA PRO A 11 -44.93 -2.45 31.40
C PRO A 11 -45.17 -2.15 32.90
N GLY A 12 -44.10 -1.91 33.68
CA GLY A 12 -44.17 -0.95 34.80
C GLY A 12 -43.99 -1.46 36.24
N ALA A 13 -43.01 -0.84 36.88
CA ALA A 13 -43.11 -0.18 38.19
C ALA A 13 -43.17 -1.02 39.49
N SER A 14 -42.12 -0.81 40.28
CA SER A 14 -42.17 -0.36 41.67
C SER A 14 -42.94 -1.21 42.67
N SER A 15 -42.19 -1.91 43.54
CA SER A 15 -42.14 -1.55 44.96
C SER A 15 -41.46 -2.67 45.76
N ARG A 16 -40.26 -2.39 46.27
CA ARG A 16 -39.86 -2.81 47.62
C ARG A 16 -38.62 -2.01 48.03
N ILE A 17 -38.90 -0.81 48.49
CA ILE A 17 -38.04 -0.04 49.39
C ILE A 17 -38.27 -0.62 50.80
N ALA A 18 -37.22 -1.17 51.39
CA ALA A 18 -37.01 -1.27 52.83
C ALA A 18 -35.49 -1.33 53.02
N ALA A 19 -34.80 -0.20 53.13
CA ALA A 19 -34.55 0.49 54.40
C ALA A 19 -33.84 -0.42 55.42
N SER A 20 -32.51 -0.41 55.40
CA SER A 20 -31.69 -0.55 56.61
C SER A 20 -30.30 0.01 56.34
N ALA A 21 -30.10 1.26 56.76
CA ALA A 21 -28.80 1.88 56.92
C ALA A 21 -28.32 1.55 58.32
N SER A 22 -27.20 0.83 58.45
CA SER A 22 -26.40 0.82 59.68
C SER A 22 -24.93 0.48 59.37
N HIS A 23 -24.09 1.50 59.54
CA HIS A 23 -22.71 1.46 60.05
C HIS A 23 -21.92 0.16 59.90
N GLY A 24 -20.91 0.16 59.02
CA GLY A 24 -19.98 -0.96 58.88
C GLY A 24 -18.67 -0.61 58.15
N ILE A 25 -17.80 0.12 58.84
CA ILE A 25 -16.32 -0.01 58.80
C ILE A 25 -15.64 0.04 57.42
N VAL A 26 -15.10 1.22 57.08
CA VAL A 26 -14.05 1.39 56.07
C VAL A 26 -12.83 0.57 56.50
N ARG A 27 -12.50 -0.50 55.78
CA ARG A 27 -11.24 -1.22 55.97
C ARG A 27 -10.08 -0.31 55.57
N PRO A 28 -9.06 -0.09 56.42
CA PRO A 28 -7.85 0.59 55.96
C PRO A 28 -7.17 -0.24 54.86
N PRO A 29 -6.48 0.40 53.90
CA PRO A 29 -5.67 -0.33 52.92
C PRO A 29 -4.61 -1.18 53.65
N PRO A 30 -4.24 -2.36 53.12
CA PRO A 30 -3.24 -3.21 53.75
C PRO A 30 -1.93 -2.44 53.92
N VAL A 31 -1.47 -2.36 55.16
CA VAL A 31 -0.14 -1.86 55.51
C VAL A 31 0.86 -2.81 54.88
N ILE A 32 1.64 -2.32 53.91
CA ILE A 32 2.77 -3.07 53.36
C ILE A 32 3.85 -3.05 54.45
N GLU A 33 3.91 -4.11 55.25
CA GLU A 33 5.06 -4.34 56.13
C GLU A 33 6.31 -4.47 55.25
N PRO A 34 7.42 -3.77 55.57
CA PRO A 34 8.68 -4.03 54.90
C PRO A 34 9.10 -5.46 55.28
N ALA A 35 9.03 -6.37 54.32
CA ALA A 35 9.48 -7.74 54.47
C ALA A 35 10.93 -7.73 54.99
N ARG A 36 11.09 -8.07 56.27
CA ARG A 36 12.34 -8.51 56.86
C ARG A 36 12.76 -9.78 56.13
N SER A 37 13.66 -9.68 55.15
CA SER A 37 14.64 -10.73 54.81
C SER A 37 15.43 -10.31 53.57
N THR A 38 16.41 -9.42 53.75
CA THR A 38 17.47 -9.18 52.76
C THR A 38 18.50 -10.33 52.71
N ARG A 39 18.22 -11.49 53.33
CA ARG A 39 19.10 -12.67 53.36
C ARG A 39 18.61 -13.87 52.54
N GLU A 40 17.36 -13.88 52.08
CA GLU A 40 16.84 -15.01 51.27
C GLU A 40 16.77 -14.74 49.77
N LEU A 41 17.00 -13.50 49.33
CA LEU A 41 16.98 -13.11 47.90
C LEU A 41 18.26 -13.49 47.14
N SER A 42 19.33 -13.96 47.82
CA SER A 42 20.56 -14.43 47.16
C SER A 42 20.45 -15.85 46.59
N THR A 43 19.30 -16.51 46.74
CA THR A 43 19.05 -17.89 46.26
C THR A 43 17.90 -18.00 45.28
N ILE A 44 17.54 -16.91 44.57
CA ILE A 44 16.83 -17.06 43.29
C ILE A 44 17.87 -17.55 42.27
N SER A 45 18.21 -18.84 42.39
CA SER A 45 18.86 -19.60 41.34
C SER A 45 17.94 -19.52 40.13
N VAL A 46 18.32 -18.70 39.15
CA VAL A 46 17.68 -18.68 37.83
C VAL A 46 17.93 -20.06 37.25
N ALA A 47 16.97 -20.97 37.46
CA ALA A 47 17.00 -22.27 36.84
C ALA A 47 17.20 -22.07 35.34
N PRO A 48 18.18 -22.74 34.70
CA PRO A 48 18.38 -22.59 33.27
C PRO A 48 17.04 -22.89 32.59
N ALA A 49 16.55 -21.92 31.81
CA ALA A 49 15.29 -22.06 31.09
C ALA A 49 15.35 -23.39 30.33
N ALA A 50 14.45 -24.32 30.69
CA ALA A 50 14.39 -25.62 30.03
C ALA A 50 14.31 -25.36 28.52
N PRO A 51 15.13 -26.04 27.69
CA PRO A 51 15.09 -25.83 26.25
C PRO A 51 13.66 -26.04 25.78
N VAL A 52 13.05 -24.98 25.24
CA VAL A 52 11.72 -25.08 24.64
C VAL A 52 11.82 -26.17 23.58
N PRO A 53 11.04 -27.26 23.68
CA PRO A 53 11.09 -28.30 22.66
C PRO A 53 10.62 -27.67 21.36
N VAL A 54 11.57 -27.37 20.47
CA VAL A 54 11.28 -27.12 19.06
C VAL A 54 10.68 -28.41 18.55
N VAL A 55 9.34 -28.47 18.51
CA VAL A 55 8.61 -29.56 17.87
C VAL A 55 8.94 -29.46 16.39
N VAL A 56 10.00 -30.16 15.98
CA VAL A 56 10.36 -30.35 14.59
C VAL A 56 9.27 -31.25 14.02
N SER A 57 8.16 -30.63 13.63
CA SER A 57 7.02 -31.32 13.04
C SER A 57 7.55 -32.07 11.82
N ARG A 58 7.66 -33.39 11.91
CA ARG A 58 7.90 -34.23 10.74
C ARG A 58 6.83 -33.88 9.72
N TRP A 59 7.25 -33.43 8.54
CA TRP A 59 6.35 -33.12 7.45
C TRP A 59 5.63 -34.41 7.08
N THR A 60 4.40 -34.58 7.56
CA THR A 60 3.56 -35.69 7.15
C THR A 60 3.23 -35.51 5.67
N THR A 61 3.20 -36.61 4.91
CA THR A 61 2.91 -36.60 3.47
C THR A 61 1.64 -35.81 3.13
N GLY A 62 0.65 -35.81 4.03
CA GLY A 62 -0.56 -34.99 3.90
C GLY A 62 -0.35 -33.47 3.95
N ARG A 63 0.54 -32.97 4.82
CA ARG A 63 0.88 -31.53 4.84
C ARG A 63 1.64 -31.11 3.59
N LEU A 64 2.54 -31.96 3.10
CA LEU A 64 3.25 -31.71 1.85
C LEU A 64 2.28 -31.67 0.66
N ALA A 65 1.30 -32.58 0.61
CA ALA A 65 0.28 -32.60 -0.43
C ALA A 65 -0.60 -31.34 -0.42
N ILE A 66 -0.99 -30.84 0.77
CA ILE A 66 -1.75 -29.58 0.89
C ILE A 66 -0.91 -28.40 0.41
N VAL A 67 0.34 -28.28 0.86
CA VAL A 67 1.24 -27.21 0.42
C VAL A 67 1.47 -27.27 -1.09
N ALA A 68 1.72 -28.45 -1.64
CA ALA A 68 1.88 -28.65 -3.08
C ALA A 68 0.60 -28.28 -3.84
N GLY A 69 -0.58 -28.65 -3.34
CA GLY A 69 -1.86 -28.28 -3.93
C GLY A 69 -2.10 -26.76 -3.95
N VAL A 70 -1.80 -26.08 -2.84
CA VAL A 70 -1.90 -24.61 -2.74
C VAL A 70 -0.92 -23.93 -3.69
N VAL A 71 0.34 -24.39 -3.72
CA VAL A 71 1.37 -23.85 -4.64
C VAL A 71 0.95 -24.07 -6.10
N LEU A 72 0.49 -25.27 -6.45
CA LEU A 72 0.02 -25.57 -7.80
C LEU A 72 -1.15 -24.68 -8.20
N TYR A 73 -2.12 -24.51 -7.31
CA TYR A 73 -3.26 -23.63 -7.54
C TYR A 73 -2.82 -22.18 -7.78
N LEU A 74 -1.94 -21.64 -6.93
CA LEU A 74 -1.41 -20.28 -7.09
C LEU A 74 -0.64 -20.12 -8.41
N VAL A 75 0.19 -21.10 -8.75
CA VAL A 75 0.93 -21.12 -10.01
C VAL A 75 -0.02 -21.15 -11.20
N VAL A 76 -1.05 -22.00 -11.18
CA VAL A 76 -2.02 -22.08 -12.28
C VAL A 76 -2.78 -20.76 -12.45
N VAL A 77 -3.30 -20.19 -11.36
CA VAL A 77 -4.07 -18.94 -11.41
C VAL A 77 -3.22 -17.76 -11.87
N LEU A 78 -1.93 -17.72 -11.53
CA LEU A 78 -1.04 -16.63 -11.92
C LEU A 78 -0.45 -16.82 -13.33
N VAL A 79 0.04 -18.03 -13.63
CA VAL A 79 0.84 -18.31 -14.84
C VAL A 79 -0.06 -18.55 -16.04
N LEU A 80 -1.21 -19.20 -15.89
CA LEU A 80 -2.11 -19.50 -17.00
C LEU A 80 -2.62 -18.25 -17.75
N PRO A 81 -3.10 -17.17 -17.10
CA PRO A 81 -3.48 -15.96 -17.82
C PRO A 81 -2.29 -15.27 -18.48
N LEU A 82 -1.09 -15.36 -17.89
CA LEU A 82 0.13 -14.80 -18.46
C LEU A 82 0.54 -15.56 -19.74
N ILE A 83 0.46 -16.89 -19.72
CA ILE A 83 0.67 -17.71 -20.92
C ILE A 83 -0.38 -17.39 -21.98
N ALA A 84 -1.66 -17.30 -21.59
CA ALA A 84 -2.73 -16.97 -22.52
C ALA A 84 -2.50 -15.60 -23.19
N LEU A 85 -2.04 -14.60 -22.43
CA LEU A 85 -1.66 -13.29 -22.95
C LEU A 85 -0.51 -13.39 -23.96
N VAL A 86 0.56 -14.14 -23.65
CA VAL A 86 1.70 -14.33 -24.56
C VAL A 86 1.26 -15.05 -25.84
N VAL A 87 0.44 -16.10 -25.72
CA VAL A 87 -0.10 -16.81 -26.88
C VAL A 87 -0.94 -15.86 -27.74
N GLU A 88 -1.87 -15.12 -27.14
CA GLU A 88 -2.77 -14.21 -27.86
C GLU A 88 -2.00 -13.07 -28.57
N THR A 89 -0.99 -12.50 -27.90
CA THR A 89 -0.16 -11.44 -28.49
C THR A 89 0.67 -11.91 -29.69
N VAL A 90 1.11 -13.17 -29.69
CA VAL A 90 1.93 -13.74 -30.77
C VAL A 90 1.07 -14.40 -31.87
N ARG A 91 -0.24 -14.61 -31.66
CA ARG A 91 -1.16 -15.17 -32.67
C ARG A 91 -1.15 -14.43 -34.01
N ALA A 92 -1.00 -13.10 -33.97
CA ALA A 92 -0.92 -12.25 -35.16
C ALA A 92 0.47 -12.27 -35.85
N GLY A 93 1.43 -13.05 -35.32
CA GLY A 93 2.80 -13.18 -35.79
C GLY A 93 3.77 -12.17 -35.16
N PHE A 94 5.04 -12.56 -35.07
CA PHE A 94 6.13 -11.71 -34.53
C PHE A 94 6.23 -10.31 -35.18
N PRO A 95 6.04 -10.14 -36.51
CA PRO A 95 6.07 -8.80 -37.12
C PRO A 95 4.94 -7.87 -36.66
N ALA A 96 3.81 -8.40 -36.17
CA ALA A 96 2.74 -7.59 -35.60
C ALA A 96 3.16 -7.04 -34.22
N VAL A 97 3.81 -7.85 -33.40
CA VAL A 97 4.35 -7.46 -32.09
C VAL A 97 5.39 -6.35 -32.23
N VAL A 98 6.36 -6.51 -33.13
CA VAL A 98 7.41 -5.50 -33.34
C VAL A 98 6.82 -4.17 -33.83
N ARG A 99 5.80 -4.21 -34.69
CA ARG A 99 5.08 -3.00 -35.14
C ARG A 99 4.32 -2.33 -34.00
N ALA A 100 3.67 -3.10 -33.14
CA ALA A 100 2.97 -2.56 -31.97
C ALA A 100 3.94 -1.90 -30.97
N LEU A 101 5.08 -2.54 -30.69
CA LEU A 101 6.12 -1.98 -29.80
C LEU A 101 6.83 -0.77 -30.43
N SER A 102 6.92 -0.72 -31.76
CA SER A 102 7.52 0.40 -32.49
C SER A 102 6.58 1.57 -32.73
N ALA A 103 5.30 1.45 -32.35
CA ALA A 103 4.35 2.53 -32.47
C ALA A 103 4.82 3.75 -31.64
N PRO A 104 4.63 4.98 -32.14
CA PRO A 104 5.07 6.19 -31.45
C PRO A 104 4.43 6.33 -30.07
N ASP A 105 3.15 5.95 -29.92
CA ASP A 105 2.45 5.99 -28.65
C ASP A 105 3.03 4.99 -27.64
N ALA A 106 3.38 3.77 -28.08
CA ALA A 106 3.99 2.75 -27.23
C ALA A 106 5.36 3.19 -26.71
N ARG A 107 6.20 3.75 -27.59
CA ARG A 107 7.52 4.28 -27.20
C ARG A 107 7.41 5.44 -26.22
N PHE A 108 6.47 6.35 -26.46
CA PHE A 108 6.21 7.47 -25.55
C PHE A 108 5.77 6.96 -24.17
N ALA A 109 4.82 6.03 -24.10
CA ALA A 109 4.35 5.46 -22.84
C ALA A 109 5.47 4.73 -22.07
N MET A 110 6.31 3.96 -22.77
CA MET A 110 7.46 3.28 -22.16
C MET A 110 8.47 4.28 -21.59
N GLN A 111 8.81 5.33 -22.35
CA GLN A 111 9.72 6.38 -21.87
C GLN A 111 9.16 7.13 -20.66
N GLN A 112 7.87 7.48 -20.67
CA GLN A 112 7.23 8.14 -19.53
C GLN A 112 7.23 7.23 -18.29
N THR A 113 6.95 5.94 -18.46
CA THR A 113 6.98 4.95 -17.36
C THR A 113 8.38 4.79 -16.79
N LEU A 114 9.41 4.75 -17.65
CA LEU A 114 10.80 4.65 -17.22
C LEU A 114 11.23 5.88 -16.41
N TRP A 115 10.96 7.09 -16.91
CA TRP A 115 11.27 8.33 -16.20
C TRP A 115 10.50 8.44 -14.88
N LEU A 116 9.21 8.11 -14.88
CA LEU A 116 8.38 8.10 -13.69
C LEU A 116 8.95 7.16 -12.63
N THR A 117 9.28 5.92 -13.02
CA THR A 117 9.82 4.90 -12.11
C THR A 117 11.17 5.32 -11.57
N LEU A 118 12.06 5.85 -12.41
CA LEU A 118 13.39 6.29 -11.99
C LEU A 118 13.30 7.42 -10.95
N ILE A 119 12.50 8.45 -11.22
CA ILE A 119 12.30 9.56 -10.29
C ILE A 119 11.66 9.07 -8.99
N ALA A 120 10.62 8.23 -9.09
CA ALA A 120 9.93 7.69 -7.93
C ALA A 120 10.87 6.88 -7.03
N VAL A 121 11.67 5.98 -7.60
CA VAL A 121 12.63 5.16 -6.87
C VAL A 121 13.67 6.02 -6.16
N VAL A 122 14.31 6.96 -6.86
CA VAL A 122 15.37 7.79 -6.27
C VAL A 122 14.82 8.64 -5.12
N VAL A 123 13.72 9.36 -5.36
CA VAL A 123 13.13 10.27 -4.38
C VAL A 123 12.59 9.48 -3.18
N ASN A 124 11.87 8.38 -3.39
CA ASN A 124 11.38 7.56 -2.28
C ASN A 124 12.49 6.85 -1.52
N THR A 125 13.61 6.51 -2.16
CA THR A 125 14.75 5.95 -1.44
C THR A 125 15.31 6.97 -0.45
N VAL A 126 15.55 8.20 -0.91
CA VAL A 126 16.10 9.26 -0.05
C VAL A 126 15.11 9.63 1.05
N LEU A 127 13.86 9.92 0.70
CA LEU A 127 12.82 10.29 1.67
C LEU A 127 12.48 9.12 2.60
N GLY A 128 12.38 7.91 2.06
CA GLY A 128 12.02 6.72 2.81
C GLY A 128 13.07 6.35 3.84
N VAL A 129 14.36 6.42 3.48
CA VAL A 129 15.46 6.22 4.44
C VAL A 129 15.46 7.30 5.51
N ALA A 130 15.30 8.58 5.13
CA ALA A 130 15.26 9.68 6.10
C ALA A 130 14.08 9.54 7.09
N ILE A 131 12.88 9.25 6.58
CA ILE A 131 11.67 9.05 7.39
C ILE A 131 11.83 7.82 8.28
N ALA A 132 12.34 6.70 7.76
CA ALA A 132 12.55 5.48 8.55
C ALA A 132 13.54 5.72 9.71
N LEU A 133 14.63 6.45 9.48
CA LEU A 133 15.59 6.81 10.52
C LEU A 133 14.92 7.63 11.62
N VAL A 134 14.16 8.66 11.25
CA VAL A 134 13.45 9.51 12.21
C VAL A 134 12.39 8.72 12.97
N LEU A 135 11.66 7.85 12.29
CA LEU A 135 10.63 7.01 12.90
C LEU A 135 11.24 6.00 13.89
N VAL A 136 12.35 5.35 13.56
CA VAL A 136 12.92 4.31 14.43
C VAL A 136 13.75 4.93 15.56
N ARG A 137 14.70 5.82 15.22
CA ARG A 137 15.73 6.34 16.15
C ARG A 137 15.25 7.49 17.03
N HIS A 138 14.22 8.25 16.63
CA HIS A 138 13.72 9.38 17.42
C HIS A 138 12.36 9.11 18.06
N ARG A 139 12.23 9.53 19.33
CA ARG A 139 10.95 9.55 20.06
C ARG A 139 10.47 11.00 20.15
N PHE A 140 9.47 11.36 19.36
CA PHE A 140 8.87 12.69 19.35
C PHE A 140 7.33 12.59 19.47
N PRO A 141 6.64 13.60 20.03
CA PRO A 141 5.22 13.51 20.36
C PRO A 141 4.30 13.32 19.14
N GLY A 142 4.74 13.71 17.93
CA GLY A 142 4.00 13.53 16.67
C GLY A 142 4.26 12.21 15.94
N ARG A 143 5.09 11.31 16.47
CA ARG A 143 5.53 10.09 15.77
C ARG A 143 4.37 9.21 15.33
N ARG A 144 3.37 9.02 16.20
CA ARG A 144 2.18 8.19 15.90
C ARG A 144 1.35 8.76 14.76
N LEU A 145 1.27 10.09 14.65
CA LEU A 145 0.54 10.73 13.55
C LEU A 145 1.27 10.54 12.23
N LEU A 146 2.59 10.70 12.22
CA LEU A 146 3.40 10.47 11.01
C LEU A 146 3.29 9.01 10.55
N ASP A 147 3.41 8.06 11.48
CA ASP A 147 3.27 6.63 11.24
C ASP A 147 1.88 6.29 10.65
N ALA A 148 0.82 6.87 11.24
CA ALA A 148 -0.55 6.70 10.75
C ALA A 148 -0.78 7.31 9.36
N VAL A 149 -0.19 8.47 9.05
CA VAL A 149 -0.29 9.10 7.72
C VAL A 149 0.39 8.25 6.64
N ILE A 150 1.51 7.62 6.99
CA ILE A 150 2.22 6.72 6.06
C ILE A 150 1.39 5.46 5.80
N ASP A 151 0.81 4.86 6.84
CA ASP A 151 -0.07 3.70 6.70
C ASP A 151 -1.42 4.03 6.05
N LEU A 152 -1.89 5.26 6.20
CA LEU A 152 -3.12 5.72 5.55
C LEU A 152 -3.01 5.60 4.02
N SER A 153 -1.84 5.85 3.43
CA SER A 153 -1.63 5.67 1.99
C SER A 153 -1.89 4.23 1.55
N LEU A 154 -1.54 3.24 2.39
CA LEU A 154 -1.80 1.82 2.10
C LEU A 154 -3.27 1.42 2.35
N ALA A 155 -3.93 2.07 3.31
CA ALA A 155 -5.34 1.82 3.63
C ALA A 155 -6.31 2.43 2.61
N VAL A 156 -5.93 3.54 1.97
CA VAL A 156 -6.75 4.21 0.97
C VAL A 156 -6.60 3.54 -0.39
N SER A 157 -7.72 3.28 -1.05
CA SER A 157 -7.72 2.74 -2.42
C SER A 157 -6.94 3.67 -3.38
N PRO A 158 -6.07 3.13 -4.26
CA PRO A 158 -5.35 3.94 -5.25
C PRO A 158 -6.28 4.80 -6.13
N VAL A 159 -7.50 4.31 -6.41
CA VAL A 159 -8.50 5.05 -7.18
C VAL A 159 -8.97 6.30 -6.42
N MET A 160 -9.16 6.19 -5.10
CA MET A 160 -9.54 7.32 -4.26
C MET A 160 -8.39 8.32 -4.12
N ILE A 161 -7.15 7.85 -4.04
CA ILE A 161 -5.96 8.70 -4.08
C ILE A 161 -5.94 9.49 -5.40
N GLY A 162 -6.14 8.84 -6.54
CA GLY A 162 -6.22 9.51 -7.83
C GLY A 162 -7.31 10.57 -7.91
N LEU A 163 -8.51 10.28 -7.41
CA LEU A 163 -9.61 11.26 -7.34
C LEU A 163 -9.30 12.42 -6.39
N ALA A 164 -8.75 12.14 -5.20
CA ALA A 164 -8.35 13.17 -4.25
C ALA A 164 -7.28 14.09 -4.86
N PHE A 165 -6.27 13.53 -5.54
CA PHE A 165 -5.27 14.29 -6.28
C PHE A 165 -5.90 15.12 -7.40
N LEU A 166 -6.88 14.59 -8.13
CA LEU A 166 -7.60 15.34 -9.15
C LEU A 166 -8.38 16.52 -8.57
N LEU A 167 -9.00 16.36 -7.39
CA LEU A 167 -9.74 17.42 -6.71
C LEU A 167 -8.79 18.48 -6.14
N VAL A 168 -7.66 18.08 -5.58
CA VAL A 168 -6.70 18.98 -4.92
C VAL A 168 -5.81 19.72 -5.92
N LEU A 169 -5.30 19.03 -6.94
CA LEU A 169 -4.46 19.58 -8.03
C LEU A 169 -5.27 20.03 -9.25
N GLY A 170 -6.59 19.86 -9.19
CA GLY A 170 -7.51 20.33 -10.22
C GLY A 170 -7.54 21.85 -10.32
N ARG A 171 -8.15 22.36 -11.40
CA ARG A 171 -8.23 23.81 -11.64
C ARG A 171 -9.03 24.54 -10.55
N GLU A 172 -10.01 23.87 -9.96
CA GLU A 172 -10.84 24.36 -8.85
C GLU A 172 -10.34 23.88 -7.47
N GLY A 173 -9.17 23.23 -7.42
CA GLY A 173 -8.60 22.70 -6.19
C GLY A 173 -7.92 23.75 -5.32
N TRP A 174 -7.57 23.37 -4.09
CA TRP A 174 -6.87 24.25 -3.13
C TRP A 174 -5.55 24.80 -3.68
N PHE A 175 -4.87 24.06 -4.56
CA PHE A 175 -3.64 24.49 -5.22
C PHE A 175 -3.86 25.05 -6.63
N GLY A 176 -5.11 25.12 -7.12
CA GLY A 176 -5.47 25.62 -8.44
C GLY A 176 -4.89 26.99 -8.79
N PRO A 177 -5.04 28.02 -7.93
CA PRO A 177 -4.55 29.37 -8.22
C PRO A 177 -3.02 29.47 -8.33
N ALA A 178 -2.29 28.73 -7.47
CA ALA A 178 -0.82 28.67 -7.53
C ALA A 178 -0.32 27.91 -8.76
N LEU A 179 -1.06 26.87 -9.19
CA LEU A 179 -0.76 26.10 -10.39
C LEU A 179 -1.10 26.85 -11.69
N GLU A 180 -2.10 27.72 -11.68
CA GLU A 180 -2.41 28.59 -12.82
C GLU A 180 -1.27 29.59 -13.07
N ALA A 181 -0.64 30.12 -12.01
CA ALA A 181 0.54 30.97 -12.13
C ALA A 181 1.78 30.23 -12.70
N LEU A 182 1.84 28.90 -12.56
CA LEU A 182 2.92 28.03 -13.08
C LEU A 182 2.62 27.42 -14.46
N GLY A 183 1.54 27.84 -15.14
CA GLY A 183 1.27 27.44 -16.53
C GLY A 183 0.29 26.27 -16.73
N GLY A 184 -0.40 25.82 -15.68
CA GLY A 184 -1.67 25.10 -15.81
C GLY A 184 -1.63 23.58 -16.00
N ARG A 185 -2.57 22.92 -15.30
CA ARG A 185 -2.99 21.50 -15.38
C ARG A 185 -1.97 20.44 -14.92
N VAL A 186 -1.45 20.57 -13.70
CA VAL A 186 -0.58 19.54 -13.09
C VAL A 186 -1.29 18.21 -12.88
N ALA A 187 -2.60 18.20 -12.61
CA ALA A 187 -3.35 16.97 -12.30
C ALA A 187 -3.23 15.86 -13.37
N PHE A 188 -3.09 16.22 -14.65
CA PHE A 188 -2.88 15.26 -15.76
C PHE A 188 -1.50 15.40 -16.43
N ALA A 189 -0.65 16.25 -15.87
CA ALA A 189 0.72 16.42 -16.33
C ALA A 189 1.65 15.38 -15.69
N PHE A 190 2.81 15.18 -16.32
CA PHE A 190 3.85 14.30 -15.80
C PHE A 190 4.21 14.60 -14.32
N PRO A 191 4.30 15.87 -13.85
CA PRO A 191 4.59 16.15 -12.45
C PRO A 191 3.50 15.67 -11.47
N GLY A 192 2.21 15.77 -11.83
CA GLY A 192 1.13 15.28 -10.97
C GLY A 192 1.18 13.76 -10.83
N LEU A 193 1.51 13.06 -11.92
CA LEU A 193 1.72 11.62 -11.91
C LEU A 193 2.90 11.21 -11.01
N VAL A 194 4.00 11.95 -11.07
CA VAL A 194 5.16 11.74 -10.18
C VAL A 194 4.75 11.89 -8.72
N ILE A 195 4.07 12.98 -8.34
CA ILE A 195 3.68 13.23 -6.94
C ILE A 195 2.72 12.14 -6.44
N ALA A 196 1.71 11.77 -7.25
CA ALA A 196 0.79 10.71 -6.88
C ALA A 196 1.51 9.36 -6.69
N THR A 197 2.42 9.03 -7.61
CA THR A 197 3.21 7.80 -7.52
C THR A 197 4.09 7.81 -6.27
N LEU A 198 4.78 8.91 -5.98
CA LEU A 198 5.59 9.07 -4.76
C LEU A 198 4.75 8.81 -3.51
N PHE A 199 3.56 9.42 -3.41
CA PHE A 199 2.68 9.23 -2.26
C PHE A 199 2.26 7.77 -2.05
N VAL A 200 1.90 7.06 -3.12
CA VAL A 200 1.50 5.65 -3.05
C VAL A 200 2.68 4.73 -2.73
N THR A 201 3.88 5.07 -3.22
CA THR A 201 5.04 4.16 -3.18
C THR A 201 6.02 4.41 -2.03
N LEU A 202 5.95 5.59 -1.39
CA LEU A 202 6.70 5.93 -0.18
C LEU A 202 6.56 4.92 0.98
N PRO A 203 5.36 4.45 1.38
CA PRO A 203 5.22 3.56 2.53
C PRO A 203 6.00 2.25 2.38
N TYR A 204 6.16 1.74 1.16
CA TYR A 204 6.90 0.51 0.90
C TYR A 204 8.37 0.65 1.29
N THR A 205 9.06 1.70 0.82
CA THR A 205 10.46 1.92 1.19
C THR A 205 10.60 2.23 2.68
N VAL A 206 9.71 3.04 3.25
CA VAL A 206 9.77 3.39 4.69
C VAL A 206 9.65 2.15 5.57
N ARG A 207 8.68 1.26 5.29
CA ARG A 207 8.43 0.07 6.11
C ARG A 207 9.56 -0.94 6.02
N GLU A 208 10.08 -1.20 4.83
CA GLU A 208 11.22 -2.11 4.67
C GLU A 208 12.46 -1.62 5.41
N VAL A 209 12.80 -0.34 5.26
CA VAL A 209 13.96 0.23 5.95
C VAL A 209 13.73 0.27 7.46
N ALA A 210 12.54 0.65 7.91
CA ALA A 210 12.21 0.69 9.34
C ALA A 210 12.27 -0.69 10.01
N ASN A 211 11.79 -1.74 9.34
CA ASN A 211 11.83 -3.11 9.85
C ASN A 211 13.27 -3.59 10.03
N VAL A 212 14.12 -3.38 9.01
CA VAL A 212 15.54 -3.76 9.09
C VAL A 212 16.28 -2.93 10.14
N LEU A 213 15.99 -1.65 10.25
CA LEU A 213 16.63 -0.76 11.21
C LEU A 213 16.22 -1.09 12.67
N ALA A 214 15.01 -1.62 12.87
CA ALA A 214 14.55 -2.14 14.15
C ALA A 214 15.21 -3.49 14.50
N GLU A 215 15.46 -4.35 13.51
CA GLU A 215 16.11 -5.66 13.69
C GLU A 215 17.60 -5.53 14.02
N VAL A 216 18.32 -4.62 13.35
CA VAL A 216 19.77 -4.38 13.60
C VAL A 216 20.03 -3.76 14.98
N GLY A 217 19.05 -3.06 15.55
CA GLY A 217 19.22 -2.36 16.84
C GLY A 217 20.12 -1.11 16.74
N GLU A 218 20.55 -0.60 17.90
CA GLU A 218 21.30 0.67 18.03
C GLU A 218 22.71 0.49 18.64
N GLU A 219 23.10 -0.75 18.97
CA GLU A 219 24.34 -1.04 19.71
C GLU A 219 25.58 -0.53 18.96
N GLU A 220 25.68 -0.81 17.66
CA GLU A 220 26.81 -0.36 16.84
C GLU A 220 26.88 1.17 16.72
N GLU A 221 25.72 1.85 16.68
CA GLU A 221 25.64 3.31 16.62
C GLU A 221 26.08 3.95 17.96
N GLN A 222 25.75 3.32 19.09
CA GLN A 222 26.16 3.75 20.43
C GLN A 222 27.67 3.53 20.68
N VAL A 223 28.24 2.46 20.15
CA VAL A 223 29.70 2.25 20.19
C VAL A 223 30.42 3.32 19.37
N ALA A 224 29.92 3.62 18.17
CA ALA A 224 30.50 4.67 17.32
C ALA A 224 30.43 6.07 17.96
N SER A 225 29.31 6.40 18.61
CA SER A 225 29.16 7.69 19.31
C SER A 225 30.10 7.81 20.52
N THR A 226 30.32 6.71 21.26
CA THR A 226 31.27 6.65 22.38
C THR A 226 32.71 6.84 21.91
N LEU A 227 33.06 6.38 20.70
CA LEU A 227 34.36 6.63 20.06
C LEU A 227 34.49 8.05 19.48
N GLY A 228 33.52 8.94 19.72
CA GLY A 228 33.54 10.33 19.27
C GLY A 228 33.19 10.53 17.80
N ALA A 229 32.55 9.54 17.14
CA ALA A 229 32.08 9.72 15.77
C ALA A 229 30.87 10.68 15.73
N SER A 230 30.89 11.61 14.78
CA SER A 230 29.75 12.50 14.51
C SER A 230 28.58 11.72 13.89
N ALA A 231 27.34 12.16 14.13
CA ALA A 231 26.14 11.51 13.61
C ALA A 231 26.17 11.28 12.08
N TRP A 232 26.71 12.25 11.33
CA TRP A 232 26.89 12.11 9.88
C TRP A 232 27.87 10.98 9.52
N ARG A 233 28.98 10.86 10.26
CA ARG A 233 29.96 9.79 10.04
C ARG A 233 29.38 8.42 10.44
N THR A 234 28.66 8.36 11.56
CA THR A 234 27.97 7.15 12.01
C THR A 234 26.94 6.68 10.97
N PHE A 235 26.16 7.60 10.41
CA PHE A 235 25.19 7.27 9.37
C PHE A 235 25.84 6.62 8.14
N TRP A 236 26.86 7.26 7.55
CA TRP A 236 27.48 6.76 6.32
C TRP A 236 28.33 5.50 6.51
N LYS A 237 28.98 5.34 7.66
CA LYS A 237 29.93 4.24 7.91
C LYS A 237 29.34 3.05 8.66
N VAL A 238 28.29 3.25 9.44
CA VAL A 238 27.70 2.21 10.30
C VAL A 238 26.27 1.92 9.86
N THR A 239 25.38 2.91 9.92
CA THR A 239 23.95 2.69 9.67
C THR A 239 23.67 2.28 8.23
N LEU A 240 24.17 3.03 7.23
CA LEU A 240 23.87 2.79 5.81
C LEU A 240 24.36 1.41 5.30
N PRO A 241 25.59 0.96 5.61
CA PRO A 241 26.04 -0.38 5.24
C PRO A 241 25.20 -1.51 5.86
N ASN A 242 24.72 -1.32 7.08
CA ASN A 242 23.91 -2.31 7.79
C ASN A 242 22.51 -2.43 7.17
N ILE A 243 21.88 -1.30 6.83
CA ILE A 243 20.53 -1.30 6.22
C ILE A 243 20.52 -1.52 4.71
N ARG A 244 21.67 -1.70 4.05
CA ARG A 244 21.75 -1.80 2.58
C ARG A 244 20.79 -2.85 2.00
N ARG A 245 20.59 -3.97 2.70
CA ARG A 245 19.68 -5.04 2.28
C ARG A 245 18.22 -4.57 2.34
N GLY A 246 17.83 -3.89 3.42
CA GLY A 246 16.50 -3.28 3.55
C GLY A 246 16.25 -2.19 2.50
N VAL A 247 17.26 -1.36 2.20
CA VAL A 247 17.16 -0.34 1.14
C VAL A 247 16.96 -0.99 -0.23
N LEU A 248 17.70 -2.05 -0.56
CA LEU A 248 17.53 -2.77 -1.82
C LEU A 248 16.15 -3.42 -1.97
N LEU A 249 15.61 -3.98 -0.88
CA LEU A 249 14.24 -4.52 -0.86
C LEU A 249 13.21 -3.41 -1.06
N GLY A 250 13.37 -2.29 -0.35
CA GLY A 250 12.53 -1.10 -0.49
C GLY A 250 12.53 -0.56 -1.93
N ILE A 251 13.71 -0.40 -2.54
CA ILE A 251 13.88 0.00 -3.94
C ILE A 251 13.13 -0.94 -4.87
N THR A 252 13.29 -2.25 -4.67
CA THR A 252 12.68 -3.27 -5.54
C THR A 252 11.15 -3.23 -5.45
N LEU A 253 10.61 -3.13 -4.24
CA LEU A 253 9.16 -3.03 -4.03
C LEU A 253 8.58 -1.73 -4.57
N THR A 254 9.26 -0.60 -4.36
CA THR A 254 8.88 0.69 -4.93
C THR A 254 8.93 0.66 -6.46
N ALA A 255 9.95 0.07 -7.07
CA ALA A 255 10.05 -0.08 -8.52
C ALA A 255 8.94 -0.99 -9.08
N ALA A 256 8.71 -2.15 -8.46
CA ALA A 256 7.63 -3.06 -8.85
C ALA A 256 6.26 -2.37 -8.77
N ARG A 257 6.02 -1.59 -7.71
CA ARG A 257 4.76 -0.88 -7.54
C ARG A 257 4.59 0.27 -8.53
N ALA A 258 5.64 1.04 -8.80
CA ALA A 258 5.63 2.12 -9.78
C ALA A 258 5.41 1.62 -11.21
N LEU A 259 6.00 0.47 -11.58
CA LEU A 259 5.73 -0.19 -12.86
C LEU A 259 4.29 -0.70 -12.97
N GLY A 260 3.71 -1.14 -11.85
CA GLY A 260 2.31 -1.56 -11.75
C GLY A 260 1.29 -0.42 -11.84
N GLU A 261 1.70 0.83 -11.62
CA GLU A 261 0.86 2.04 -11.75
C GLU A 261 0.64 2.48 -13.21
N PHE A 262 0.55 1.52 -14.13
CA PHE A 262 0.42 1.75 -15.57
C PHE A 262 -0.92 2.44 -15.94
N GLY A 263 -1.96 2.26 -15.11
CA GLY A 263 -3.30 2.80 -15.35
C GLY A 263 -3.33 4.32 -15.48
N ALA A 264 -2.53 5.05 -14.70
CA ALA A 264 -2.49 6.51 -14.75
C ALA A 264 -1.75 7.06 -15.98
N VAL A 265 -0.75 6.31 -16.51
CA VAL A 265 -0.07 6.65 -17.77
C VAL A 265 -1.00 6.45 -18.97
N LEU A 266 -1.82 5.38 -18.95
CA LEU A 266 -2.81 5.12 -20.00
C LEU A 266 -3.85 6.24 -20.10
N VAL A 267 -4.31 6.82 -18.98
CA VAL A 267 -5.23 7.96 -18.98
C VAL A 267 -4.62 9.18 -19.66
N ARG A 268 -3.32 9.42 -19.51
CA ARG A 268 -2.59 10.51 -20.19
C ARG A 268 -2.39 10.23 -21.69
N ALA A 269 -2.22 8.97 -22.09
CA ALA A 269 -2.07 8.57 -23.49
C ALA A 269 -3.42 8.47 -24.23
N ALA A 270 -4.52 8.18 -23.54
CA ALA A 270 -5.85 8.01 -24.11
C ALA A 270 -6.34 9.16 -25.01
N PRO A 271 -6.04 10.45 -24.77
CA PRO A 271 -6.46 11.54 -25.66
C PRO A 271 -5.91 11.45 -27.09
N SER A 272 -4.80 10.73 -27.35
CA SER A 272 -4.30 10.52 -28.71
C SER A 272 -5.06 9.42 -29.46
N ILE A 273 -5.58 8.43 -28.74
CA ILE A 273 -6.34 7.28 -29.28
C ILE A 273 -7.75 7.70 -29.69
N ALA A 274 -8.33 8.70 -29.01
CA ALA A 274 -9.69 9.17 -29.26
C ALA A 274 -9.85 10.09 -30.48
N ARG A 275 -8.85 10.24 -31.36
CA ARG A 275 -9.05 10.91 -32.67
C ARG A 275 -9.66 9.90 -33.64
N PRO A 276 -10.97 9.96 -33.96
CA PRO A 276 -11.48 9.17 -35.06
C PRO A 276 -10.75 9.64 -36.31
N ARG A 277 -10.12 8.71 -37.03
CA ARG A 277 -9.63 8.98 -38.40
C ARG A 277 -10.76 9.69 -39.14
N ARG A 278 -10.56 10.95 -39.50
CA ARG A 278 -11.50 11.69 -40.35
C ARG A 278 -11.73 10.81 -41.57
N ARG A 279 -12.97 10.32 -41.73
CA ARG A 279 -13.37 9.67 -42.98
C ARG A 279 -13.01 10.65 -44.12
N PRO A 280 -12.43 10.19 -45.24
CA PRO A 280 -12.33 11.06 -46.40
C PRO A 280 -13.75 11.56 -46.74
N PRO A 281 -13.92 12.83 -47.15
CA PRO A 281 -15.23 13.33 -47.54
C PRO A 281 -15.73 12.48 -48.71
N THR A 282 -16.68 11.59 -48.45
CA THR A 282 -17.44 10.93 -49.51
C THR A 282 -18.25 12.02 -50.19
N SER A 283 -17.83 12.41 -51.40
CA SER A 283 -18.60 13.25 -52.31
C SER A 283 -19.81 12.47 -52.82
N THR A 284 -20.82 12.30 -51.99
CA THR A 284 -22.15 11.90 -52.43
C THR A 284 -23.15 12.75 -51.67
N ALA A 285 -23.64 13.77 -52.37
CA ALA A 285 -24.76 14.60 -51.95
C ALA A 285 -25.95 13.73 -51.55
N PRO A 286 -26.76 14.14 -50.56
CA PRO A 286 -27.90 13.35 -50.13
C PRO A 286 -28.98 13.38 -51.22
N SER A 287 -29.27 12.23 -51.82
CA SER A 287 -30.50 12.09 -52.60
C SER A 287 -31.68 12.18 -51.63
N ARG A 288 -32.51 13.18 -51.88
CA ARG A 288 -33.84 13.45 -51.35
C ARG A 288 -34.73 12.19 -51.34
N ASN A 289 -34.62 11.35 -50.32
CA ASN A 289 -35.67 10.43 -49.87
C ASN A 289 -35.35 9.88 -48.48
N GLY A 290 -36.18 10.25 -47.50
CA GLY A 290 -36.02 9.96 -46.08
C GLY A 290 -36.24 8.49 -45.72
N ARG A 291 -35.25 7.63 -45.97
CA ARG A 291 -35.14 6.32 -45.31
C ARG A 291 -33.80 6.20 -44.61
N TRP A 292 -33.84 6.33 -43.29
CA TRP A 292 -32.73 5.94 -42.42
C TRP A 292 -32.53 4.41 -42.51
N PRO A 293 -31.32 3.89 -42.76
CA PRO A 293 -31.08 2.45 -42.70
C PRO A 293 -31.03 2.00 -41.23
N VAL A 294 -32.10 1.38 -40.75
CA VAL A 294 -32.26 0.80 -39.40
C VAL A 294 -31.48 -0.52 -39.25
N ARG A 295 -30.28 -0.62 -39.84
CA ARG A 295 -29.41 -1.81 -39.70
C ARG A 295 -27.99 -1.38 -39.32
N MET A 296 -27.85 -0.81 -38.13
CA MET A 296 -26.59 -0.89 -37.39
C MET A 296 -26.79 -1.85 -36.23
N GLY A 297 -26.48 -3.12 -36.50
CA GLY A 297 -26.58 -4.19 -35.54
C GLY A 297 -25.55 -4.05 -34.42
N TRP A 298 -25.96 -4.51 -33.24
CA TRP A 298 -25.21 -4.60 -31.98
C TRP A 298 -23.85 -5.31 -32.05
N ARG A 299 -23.51 -5.93 -33.19
CA ARG A 299 -22.26 -6.67 -33.38
C ARG A 299 -21.01 -5.78 -33.43
N SER A 300 -21.16 -4.48 -33.63
CA SER A 300 -20.04 -3.53 -33.70
C SER A 300 -19.57 -3.00 -32.34
N CYS A 301 -20.29 -3.25 -31.24
CA CYS A 301 -19.87 -2.86 -29.88
C CYS A 301 -18.96 -3.90 -29.19
N LEU A 302 -18.82 -5.09 -29.76
CA LEU A 302 -18.01 -6.19 -29.20
C LEU A 302 -16.60 -6.28 -29.81
N ALA A 303 -16.21 -5.33 -30.66
CA ALA A 303 -14.85 -5.18 -31.13
C ALA A 303 -14.15 -4.07 -30.32
N TRP A 304 -13.91 -4.38 -29.05
CA TRP A 304 -12.83 -3.79 -28.27
C TRP A 304 -11.53 -4.55 -28.57
#